data_AF-A0A7X5KST8-F1
#
_entry.id   AF-A0A7X5KST8-F1
#
_cell.length_a   1.000
_cell.length_b   1.000
_cell.length_c   1.000
_cell.angle_alpha   90.00
_cell.angle_beta   90.00
_cell.angle_gamma   90.00
#
_symmetry.space_group_name_H-M   'P 1'
#
loop_
_entity.id
_entity.type
_entity.pdbx_description
1 polymer ?
#
loop_
_entity_poly.entity_id
_entity_poly.type
_entity_poly.pdbx_seq_one_letter_code
_entity_poly.pdbx_strand_id
1 'polypeptide(L)'
;MPCLSVARKTLIFQCFQKYRYLTSAFERPAIQQLLDDVRAFKVNCIIVKDFSRFGRNSIEVGYFTQQVFPLFDVRFISVSDGFDSDNHKGDTGGMAVTFKYLVNEYYSRDLSMKTKTSKYMKMQKGEYKNGVYCYGYKRGEQGEMIINEETADTVRLIFTLSSEGKTTTDIIRELYKRTVFNKGNHA
;
A
#
# COMPACT_ATOMS: atom_id res chain seq x y z
N MET A 1 47.14 7.27 -14.45
CA MET A 1 46.02 7.40 -13.50
C MET A 1 45.02 8.41 -14.05
N PRO A 2 43.70 8.22 -13.90
CA PRO A 2 42.96 7.04 -14.30
C PRO A 2 41.81 7.37 -15.29
N CYS A 3 41.58 6.41 -16.17
CA CYS A 3 40.33 6.09 -16.86
C CYS A 3 39.09 6.34 -15.99
N LEU A 4 38.19 7.21 -16.45
CA LEU A 4 36.79 7.23 -15.99
C LEU A 4 35.95 6.50 -17.04
N SER A 5 35.69 5.23 -16.71
CA SER A 5 34.72 4.34 -17.36
C SER A 5 33.38 5.04 -17.50
N VAL A 6 32.99 5.37 -18.73
CA VAL A 6 31.61 5.76 -19.08
C VAL A 6 30.75 4.49 -19.01
N ALA A 7 30.34 4.13 -17.80
CA ALA A 7 29.38 3.06 -17.58
C ALA A 7 28.07 3.46 -18.27
N ARG A 8 27.68 2.63 -19.24
CA ARG A 8 26.51 2.79 -20.12
C ARG A 8 25.26 3.16 -19.32
N LYS A 9 24.83 4.43 -19.39
CA LYS A 9 23.50 4.86 -18.94
C LYS A 9 22.49 4.39 -19.97
N THR A 10 21.75 3.33 -19.67
CA THR A 10 20.66 2.83 -20.52
C THR A 10 19.61 3.93 -20.68
N LEU A 11 19.56 4.53 -21.87
CA LEU A 11 18.53 5.49 -22.25
C LEU A 11 17.27 4.68 -22.63
N ILE A 12 16.36 4.50 -21.69
CA ILE A 12 15.05 3.90 -21.99
C ILE A 12 14.18 4.99 -22.60
N PHE A 13 14.10 5.02 -23.93
CA PHE A 13 13.19 5.91 -24.65
C PHE A 13 11.80 5.29 -24.68
N GLN A 14 10.95 5.64 -23.72
CA GLN A 14 9.56 5.19 -23.69
C GLN A 14 8.65 6.28 -24.24
N CYS A 15 8.30 6.15 -25.53
CA CYS A 15 7.39 7.08 -26.19
C CYS A 15 5.94 6.69 -25.88
N PHE A 16 5.28 7.46 -25.03
CA PHE A 16 3.85 7.27 -24.76
C PHE A 16 3.02 8.02 -25.79
N GLN A 17 2.72 7.35 -26.91
CA GLN A 17 1.87 7.89 -27.96
C GLN A 17 0.41 7.98 -27.48
N LYS A 18 -0.25 9.06 -27.89
CA LYS A 18 -1.56 9.55 -27.43
C LYS A 18 -2.66 8.48 -27.39
N TYR A 19 -2.94 7.93 -26.21
CA TYR A 19 -4.18 7.21 -25.93
C TYR A 19 -5.18 8.16 -25.26
N ARG A 20 -6.40 8.23 -25.79
CA ARG A 20 -7.49 9.04 -25.24
C ARG A 20 -8.01 8.35 -23.97
N TYR A 21 -7.37 8.60 -22.83
CA TYR A 21 -7.87 8.16 -21.54
C TYR A 21 -8.86 9.18 -20.96
N LEU A 22 -10.03 8.70 -20.55
CA LEU A 22 -11.06 9.47 -19.83
C LEU A 22 -10.67 9.69 -18.35
N THR A 23 -9.72 8.92 -17.84
CA THR A 23 -9.25 8.89 -16.46
C THR A 23 -8.17 9.93 -16.16
N SER A 24 -7.81 10.09 -14.87
CA SER A 24 -6.75 11.00 -14.45
C SER A 24 -5.43 10.65 -15.13
N ALA A 25 -4.58 11.66 -15.40
CA ALA A 25 -3.32 11.46 -16.12
C ALA A 25 -2.40 10.45 -15.43
N PHE A 26 -2.38 10.42 -14.09
CA PHE A 26 -1.55 9.52 -13.28
C PHE A 26 -2.10 8.10 -13.10
N GLU A 27 -3.37 7.85 -13.47
CA GLU A 27 -3.94 6.50 -13.51
C GLU A 27 -3.61 5.77 -14.82
N ARG A 28 -2.94 6.44 -15.76
CA ARG A 28 -2.55 5.83 -17.03
C ARG A 28 -1.49 4.77 -16.77
N PRO A 29 -1.67 3.53 -17.25
CA PRO A 29 -0.70 2.45 -17.05
C PRO A 29 0.72 2.82 -17.49
N ALA A 30 0.81 3.60 -18.56
CA ALA A 30 2.02 4.21 -19.08
C ALA A 30 2.78 5.09 -18.06
N ILE A 31 2.06 6.00 -17.39
CA ILE A 31 2.67 6.90 -16.41
C ILE A 31 3.02 6.12 -15.13
N GLN A 32 2.21 5.14 -14.74
CA GLN A 32 2.54 4.26 -13.62
C GLN A 32 3.83 3.46 -13.87
N GLN A 33 3.97 2.86 -15.06
CA GLN A 33 5.20 2.19 -15.46
C GLN A 33 6.41 3.12 -15.44
N LEU A 34 6.28 4.35 -15.96
CA LEU A 34 7.34 5.35 -15.89
C LEU A 34 7.74 5.67 -14.44
N LEU A 35 6.78 5.86 -13.54
CA LEU A 35 7.05 6.12 -12.13
C LEU A 35 7.70 4.93 -11.43
N ASP A 36 7.32 3.71 -11.79
CA ASP A 36 7.95 2.50 -11.25
C ASP A 36 9.37 2.31 -11.77
N ASP A 37 9.64 2.63 -13.03
CA ASP A 37 10.99 2.61 -13.59
C ASP A 37 11.89 3.73 -13.02
N VAL A 38 11.31 4.88 -12.66
CA VAL A 38 11.99 5.94 -11.88
C VAL A 38 12.34 5.43 -10.48
N ARG A 39 11.40 4.78 -9.77
CA ARG A 39 11.64 4.20 -8.45
C ARG A 39 12.68 3.07 -8.48
N ALA A 40 12.74 2.33 -9.59
CA ALA A 40 13.74 1.29 -9.82
C ALA A 40 15.09 1.84 -10.32
N PHE A 41 15.28 3.16 -10.37
CA PHE A 41 16.48 3.85 -10.86
C PHE A 41 16.89 3.46 -12.30
N LYS A 42 15.92 3.05 -13.13
CA LYS A 42 16.16 2.70 -14.55
C LYS A 42 16.08 3.90 -15.48
N VAL A 43 15.37 4.94 -15.06
CA VAL A 43 15.15 6.18 -15.82
C VAL A 43 15.73 7.34 -15.03
N ASN A 44 16.53 8.18 -15.69
CA ASN A 44 17.16 9.37 -15.11
C ASN A 44 16.79 10.67 -15.85
N CYS A 45 15.99 10.58 -16.91
CA CYS A 45 15.57 11.72 -17.69
C CYS A 45 14.17 11.49 -18.27
N ILE A 46 13.28 12.45 -18.08
CA ILE A 46 11.92 12.46 -18.60
C ILE A 46 11.78 13.68 -19.51
N ILE A 47 11.39 13.44 -20.76
CA ILE A 47 11.18 14.50 -21.75
C ILE A 47 9.72 14.47 -22.18
N VAL A 48 9.05 15.60 -22.03
CA VAL A 48 7.65 15.78 -22.44
C VAL A 48 7.52 16.94 -23.43
N LYS A 49 6.47 16.90 -24.24
CA LYS A 49 6.15 18.02 -25.14
C LYS A 49 5.77 19.26 -24.34
N ASP A 50 4.84 19.10 -23.41
CA ASP A 50 4.27 20.17 -22.60
C ASP A 50 3.80 19.56 -21.26
N PHE A 51 3.69 20.36 -20.19
CA PHE A 51 3.29 19.87 -18.87
C PHE A 51 1.95 19.11 -18.87
N SER A 52 1.02 19.49 -19.76
CA SER A 52 -0.29 18.85 -19.88
C SER A 52 -0.22 17.38 -20.34
N ARG A 53 0.92 16.97 -20.95
CA ARG A 53 1.19 15.57 -21.28
C ARG A 53 1.53 14.72 -20.07
N PHE A 54 2.15 15.33 -19.07
CA PHE A 54 2.53 14.66 -17.84
C PHE A 54 1.36 14.61 -16.85
N GLY A 55 0.66 15.73 -16.63
CA GLY A 55 -0.48 15.80 -15.72
C GLY A 55 -1.46 16.91 -16.08
N ARG A 56 -2.74 16.73 -15.73
CA ARG A 56 -3.78 17.77 -15.92
C ARG A 56 -3.81 18.78 -14.78
N ASN A 57 -3.39 18.39 -13.59
CA ASN A 57 -3.35 19.25 -12.40
C ASN A 57 -1.97 19.88 -12.27
N SER A 58 -1.89 21.21 -12.43
CA SER A 58 -0.63 21.95 -12.35
C SER A 58 0.05 21.85 -10.99
N ILE A 59 -0.72 21.67 -9.91
CA ILE A 59 -0.19 21.50 -8.55
C ILE A 59 0.53 20.15 -8.43
N GLU A 60 -0.09 19.07 -8.93
CA GLU A 60 0.53 17.74 -8.93
C GLU A 60 1.77 17.71 -9.83
N VAL A 61 1.69 18.30 -11.02
CA VAL A 61 2.84 18.37 -11.93
C VAL A 61 4.01 19.09 -11.26
N GLY A 62 3.76 20.23 -10.61
CA GLY A 62 4.77 20.98 -9.85
C GLY A 62 5.35 20.19 -8.68
N TYR A 63 4.51 19.47 -7.93
CA TYR A 63 4.97 18.57 -6.87
C TYR A 63 5.95 17.52 -7.39
N PHE A 64 5.62 16.85 -8.50
CA PHE A 64 6.49 15.83 -9.08
C PHE A 64 7.81 16.42 -9.62
N THR A 65 7.76 17.54 -10.35
CA THR A 65 8.97 18.14 -10.94
C THR A 65 9.88 18.81 -9.92
N GLN A 66 9.34 19.41 -8.87
CA GLN A 66 10.13 20.12 -7.86
C GLN A 66 10.52 19.26 -6.67
N GLN A 67 9.69 18.29 -6.29
CA GLN A 67 9.91 17.52 -5.07
C GLN A 67 10.19 16.05 -5.29
N VAL A 68 9.66 15.39 -6.33
CA VAL A 68 9.79 13.93 -6.48
C VAL A 68 10.96 13.58 -7.39
N PHE A 69 10.99 14.08 -8.63
CA PHE A 69 12.03 13.76 -9.61
C PHE A 69 13.45 14.15 -9.16
N PRO A 70 13.67 15.29 -8.48
CA PRO A 70 14.97 15.59 -7.90
C PRO A 70 15.46 14.58 -6.85
N LEU A 71 14.56 13.88 -6.13
CA LEU A 71 14.95 12.85 -5.14
C LEU A 71 15.55 11.62 -5.81
N PHE A 72 15.06 11.30 -7.01
CA PHE A 72 15.50 10.15 -7.79
C PHE A 72 16.61 10.50 -8.80
N ASP A 73 17.18 11.71 -8.70
CA ASP A 73 18.15 12.26 -9.67
C ASP A 73 17.63 12.19 -11.12
N VAL A 74 16.32 12.44 -11.28
CA VAL A 74 15.65 12.44 -12.59
C VAL A 74 15.53 13.87 -13.11
N ARG A 75 16.14 14.11 -14.27
CA ARG A 75 15.98 15.38 -15.00
C ARG A 75 14.63 15.40 -15.72
N PHE A 76 13.87 16.48 -15.57
CA PHE A 76 12.60 16.68 -16.26
C PHE A 76 12.70 17.84 -17.25
N ILE A 77 12.34 17.58 -18.51
CA ILE A 77 12.41 18.55 -19.61
C ILE A 77 11.03 18.67 -20.26
N SER A 78 10.51 19.91 -20.36
CA SER A 78 9.35 20.24 -21.19
C SER A 78 9.78 21.10 -22.37
N VAL A 79 9.63 20.58 -23.60
CA VAL A 79 10.14 21.22 -24.82
C VAL A 79 9.34 22.47 -25.20
N SER A 80 8.01 22.42 -25.11
CA SER A 80 7.14 23.54 -25.53
C SER A 80 7.07 24.63 -24.47
N ASP A 81 7.25 24.26 -23.19
CA ASP A 81 7.25 25.21 -22.07
C ASP A 81 8.65 25.77 -21.78
N GLY A 82 9.68 25.32 -22.51
CA GLY A 82 11.07 25.75 -22.32
C GLY A 82 11.63 25.43 -20.92
N PHE A 83 11.09 24.40 -20.26
CA PHE A 83 11.43 24.06 -18.88
C PHE A 83 12.46 22.94 -18.82
N ASP A 84 13.49 23.13 -17.99
CA ASP A 84 14.48 22.12 -17.66
C ASP A 84 14.76 22.17 -16.15
N SER A 85 14.56 21.05 -15.46
CA SER A 85 14.81 20.95 -14.03
C SER A 85 16.30 21.09 -13.68
N ASP A 86 17.20 20.84 -14.64
CA ASP A 86 18.65 20.98 -14.45
C ASP A 86 19.07 22.45 -14.25
N ASN A 87 18.39 23.37 -14.94
CA ASN A 87 18.62 24.82 -14.82
C ASN A 87 18.20 25.40 -13.46
N HIS A 88 17.51 24.61 -12.64
CA HIS A 88 16.99 25.02 -11.33
C HIS A 88 17.64 24.23 -10.16
N LYS A 89 18.75 23.52 -10.40
CA LYS A 89 19.47 22.69 -9.41
C LYS A 89 20.07 23.44 -8.22
N GLY A 90 19.92 24.77 -8.14
CA GLY A 90 20.57 25.63 -7.16
C GLY A 90 19.95 25.66 -5.76
N ASP A 91 18.80 25.00 -5.54
CA ASP A 91 18.22 24.93 -4.19
C ASP A 91 18.37 23.52 -3.62
N THR A 92 18.94 23.42 -2.44
CA THR A 92 19.39 22.20 -1.74
C THR A 92 18.22 21.31 -1.29
N GLY A 93 17.03 21.51 -1.87
CA GLY A 93 15.76 20.88 -1.52
C GLY A 93 15.71 19.38 -1.83
N GLY A 94 16.46 18.89 -2.82
CA GLY A 94 16.47 17.45 -3.17
C GLY A 94 16.96 16.57 -2.01
N MET A 95 18.14 16.84 -1.45
CA MET A 95 18.69 16.01 -0.37
C MET A 95 17.93 16.15 0.94
N ALA A 96 17.55 17.37 1.35
CA ALA A 96 16.82 17.60 2.59
C ALA A 96 15.44 16.92 2.59
N VAL A 97 14.74 16.93 1.45
CA VAL A 97 13.46 16.25 1.27
C VAL A 97 13.65 14.73 1.22
N THR A 98 14.71 14.22 0.55
CA THR A 98 15.03 12.78 0.54
C THR A 98 15.30 12.28 1.96
N PHE A 99 16.10 13.00 2.74
CA PHE A 99 16.33 12.66 4.14
C PHE A 99 15.05 12.69 4.96
N LYS A 100 14.21 13.71 4.80
CA LYS A 100 12.91 13.79 5.50
C LYS A 100 11.98 12.63 5.12
N TYR A 101 11.96 12.23 3.86
CA TYR A 101 11.18 11.09 3.39
C TYR A 101 11.71 9.77 3.94
N LEU A 102 13.02 9.52 3.85
CA LEU A 102 13.67 8.33 4.41
C LEU A 102 13.43 8.22 5.92
N VAL A 103 13.54 9.34 6.63
CA VAL A 103 13.26 9.42 8.06
C VAL A 103 11.78 9.12 8.34
N ASN A 104 10.85 9.69 7.58
CA ASN A 104 9.41 9.41 7.72
C ASN A 104 9.05 7.96 7.37
N GLU A 105 9.66 7.38 6.34
CA GLU A 105 9.47 5.98 5.96
C GLU A 105 10.01 5.06 7.04
N TYR A 106 11.21 5.35 7.57
CA TYR A 106 11.78 4.64 8.70
C TYR A 106 10.89 4.71 9.94
N TYR A 107 10.42 5.91 10.32
CA TYR A 107 9.50 6.09 11.44
C TYR A 107 8.16 5.37 11.23
N SER A 108 7.60 5.42 10.01
CA SER A 108 6.35 4.72 9.68
C SER A 108 6.51 3.21 9.77
N ARG A 109 7.64 2.68 9.29
CA ARG A 109 7.98 1.26 9.35
C ARG A 109 8.24 0.81 10.78
N ASP A 110 8.99 1.57 11.56
CA ASP A 110 9.25 1.31 12.98
C ASP A 110 7.97 1.35 13.80
N LEU A 111 7.09 2.33 13.58
CA LEU A 111 5.78 2.40 14.24
C LEU A 111 4.89 1.20 13.88
N SER A 112 4.88 0.80 12.60
CA SER A 112 4.16 -0.40 12.13
C SER A 112 4.72 -1.67 12.78
N MET A 113 6.04 -1.80 12.86
CA MET A 113 6.70 -2.91 13.54
C MET A 113 6.37 -2.93 15.04
N LYS A 114 6.50 -1.80 15.75
CA LYS A 114 6.14 -1.69 17.17
C LYS A 114 4.68 -2.04 17.42
N THR A 115 3.78 -1.57 16.55
CA THR A 115 2.34 -1.87 16.67
C THR A 115 2.07 -3.37 16.42
N LYS A 116 2.69 -3.97 15.41
CA LYS A 116 2.59 -5.43 15.14
C LYS A 116 3.16 -6.24 16.30
N THR A 117 4.34 -5.89 16.80
CA THR A 117 4.97 -6.54 17.94
C THR A 117 4.12 -6.43 19.20
N SER A 118 3.55 -5.25 19.48
CA SER A 118 2.63 -5.07 20.61
C SER A 118 1.37 -5.93 20.48
N LYS A 119 0.78 -6.02 19.28
CA LYS A 119 -0.35 -6.91 19.01
C LYS A 119 0.03 -8.38 19.21
N TYR A 120 1.18 -8.79 18.69
CA TYR A 120 1.66 -10.17 18.79
C TYR A 120 1.98 -10.56 20.24
N MET A 121 2.60 -9.67 21.03
CA MET A 121 2.83 -9.89 22.46
C MET A 121 1.53 -10.05 23.25
N LYS A 122 0.49 -9.28 22.91
CA LYS A 122 -0.84 -9.44 23.52
C LYS A 122 -1.50 -10.76 23.12
N MET A 123 -1.39 -11.14 21.85
CA MET A 123 -1.87 -12.45 21.37
C MET A 123 -1.19 -13.62 22.08
N GLN A 124 0.14 -13.57 22.29
CA GLN A 124 0.86 -14.59 23.06
C GLN A 124 0.41 -14.68 24.52
N LYS A 125 -0.01 -13.56 25.11
CA LYS A 125 -0.59 -13.52 26.46
C LYS A 125 -2.08 -13.91 26.49
N GLY A 126 -2.69 -14.21 25.34
CA GLY A 126 -4.12 -14.51 25.25
C GLY A 126 -5.04 -13.28 25.34
N GLU A 127 -4.48 -12.07 25.36
CA GLU A 127 -5.24 -10.82 25.42
C GLU A 127 -5.77 -10.45 24.02
N TYR A 128 -7.09 -10.32 23.87
CA TYR A 128 -7.71 -9.90 22.61
C TYR A 128 -8.44 -8.56 22.80
N LYS A 129 -7.87 -7.48 22.24
CA LYS A 129 -8.35 -6.11 22.42
C LYS A 129 -9.16 -5.53 21.26
N ASN A 130 -9.40 -6.28 20.20
CA ASN A 130 -10.38 -5.86 19.19
C ASN A 130 -11.76 -6.19 19.74
N GLY A 131 -12.61 -5.19 20.03
CA GLY A 131 -13.83 -5.33 20.85
C GLY A 131 -14.89 -6.35 20.42
N VAL A 132 -14.66 -7.13 19.36
CA VAL A 132 -15.55 -8.20 18.87
C VAL A 132 -14.84 -9.55 18.95
N TYR A 133 -15.26 -10.37 19.91
CA TYR A 133 -14.74 -11.73 20.11
C TYR A 133 -15.34 -12.69 19.07
N CYS A 134 -14.56 -13.69 18.63
CA CYS A 134 -15.05 -14.72 17.72
C CYS A 134 -16.22 -15.52 18.35
N TYR A 135 -17.14 -16.00 17.51
CA TYR A 135 -18.23 -16.87 17.95
C TYR A 135 -17.68 -18.12 18.66
N GLY A 136 -18.28 -18.51 19.79
CA GLY A 136 -17.73 -19.54 20.68
C GLY A 136 -16.89 -19.01 21.83
N TYR A 137 -16.48 -17.74 21.81
CA TYR A 137 -15.67 -17.10 22.85
C TYR A 137 -16.37 -15.88 23.45
N LYS A 138 -16.07 -15.60 24.72
CA LYS A 138 -16.51 -14.41 25.47
C LYS A 138 -15.31 -13.69 26.08
N ARG A 139 -15.53 -12.42 26.41
CA ARG A 139 -14.56 -11.60 27.14
C ARG A 139 -14.42 -12.11 28.58
N GLY A 140 -13.19 -12.43 28.98
CA GLY A 140 -12.80 -12.62 30.37
C GLY A 140 -12.52 -11.32 31.12
N GLU A 141 -12.24 -11.40 32.42
CA GLU A 141 -12.12 -10.24 33.30
C GLU A 141 -10.91 -9.36 32.95
N GLN A 142 -9.83 -9.96 32.47
CA GLN A 142 -8.57 -9.30 32.11
C GLN A 142 -8.46 -9.04 30.59
N GLY A 143 -9.51 -9.35 29.81
CA GLY A 143 -9.52 -9.24 28.35
C GLY A 143 -9.00 -10.47 27.60
N GLU A 144 -8.91 -11.60 28.30
CA GLU A 144 -8.65 -12.92 27.77
C GLU A 144 -9.87 -13.48 27.00
N MET A 145 -9.61 -14.36 26.04
CA MET A 145 -10.66 -15.09 25.33
C MET A 145 -11.03 -16.35 26.10
N ILE A 146 -12.20 -16.36 26.74
CA ILE A 146 -12.72 -17.53 27.47
C ILE A 146 -13.75 -18.25 26.59
N ILE A 147 -13.81 -19.57 26.68
CA ILE A 147 -14.84 -20.37 26.02
C ILE A 147 -16.22 -19.94 26.55
N ASN A 148 -17.16 -19.69 25.63
CA ASN A 148 -18.55 -19.47 26.00
C ASN A 148 -19.32 -20.79 25.92
N GLU A 149 -19.54 -21.42 27.08
CA GLU A 149 -20.20 -22.73 27.22
C GLU A 149 -21.55 -22.82 26.48
N GLU A 150 -22.36 -21.75 26.50
CA GLU A 150 -23.65 -21.68 25.79
C GLU A 150 -23.50 -21.92 24.28
N THR A 151 -22.40 -21.44 23.69
CA THR A 151 -22.11 -21.59 22.26
C THR A 151 -21.13 -22.73 21.97
N ALA A 152 -20.52 -23.33 22.99
CA ALA A 152 -19.47 -24.33 22.84
C ALA A 152 -20.00 -25.61 22.19
N ASP A 153 -21.21 -26.04 22.53
CA ASP A 153 -21.85 -27.22 21.95
C ASP A 153 -22.16 -27.04 20.46
N THR A 154 -22.53 -25.82 20.07
CA THR A 154 -22.72 -25.46 18.65
C THR A 154 -21.40 -25.54 17.90
N VAL A 155 -20.31 -25.00 18.45
CA VAL A 155 -18.98 -25.03 17.82
C VAL A 155 -18.47 -26.48 17.68
N ARG A 156 -18.65 -27.29 18.73
CA ARG A 156 -18.31 -28.73 18.70
C ARG A 156 -19.11 -29.45 17.61
N LEU A 157 -20.42 -29.20 17.52
CA LEU A 157 -21.28 -29.77 16.49
C LEU A 157 -20.82 -29.40 15.07
N ILE A 158 -20.49 -28.12 14.83
CA ILE A 158 -19.98 -27.67 13.53
C ILE A 158 -18.71 -28.43 13.16
N PHE A 159 -17.78 -28.58 14.11
CA PHE A 159 -16.52 -29.29 13.89
C PHE A 159 -16.75 -30.78 13.61
N THR A 160 -17.67 -31.43 14.34
CA THR A 160 -18.06 -32.82 14.11
C THR A 160 -18.64 -33.01 12.71
N LEU A 161 -19.64 -32.21 12.32
CA LEU A 161 -20.27 -32.31 11.00
C LEU A 161 -19.27 -32.04 9.86
N SER A 162 -18.36 -31.07 10.07
CA SER A 162 -17.26 -30.79 9.14
C SER A 162 -16.30 -31.97 9.02
N SER A 163 -15.97 -32.63 10.14
CA SER A 163 -15.08 -33.81 10.16
C SER A 163 -15.74 -35.03 9.51
N GLU A 164 -17.08 -35.12 9.54
CA GLU A 164 -17.87 -36.13 8.84
C GLU A 164 -18.04 -35.85 7.33
N GLY A 165 -17.43 -34.77 6.81
CA GLY A 165 -17.45 -34.43 5.39
C GLY A 165 -18.74 -33.76 4.92
N LYS A 166 -19.57 -33.23 5.84
CA LYS A 166 -20.76 -32.45 5.46
C LYS A 166 -20.35 -31.13 4.81
N THR A 167 -21.09 -30.73 3.79
CA THR A 167 -20.85 -29.44 3.13
C THR A 167 -21.31 -28.27 4.00
N THR A 168 -20.73 -27.10 3.79
CA THR A 168 -21.12 -25.87 4.52
C THR A 168 -22.62 -25.60 4.45
N THR A 169 -23.26 -25.89 3.31
CA THR A 169 -24.71 -25.73 3.11
C THR A 169 -25.52 -26.67 4.00
N ASP A 170 -25.05 -27.91 4.18
CA ASP A 170 -25.71 -28.88 5.05
C ASP A 170 -25.56 -28.52 6.53
N ILE A 171 -24.37 -28.03 6.92
CA ILE A 171 -24.11 -27.54 8.28
C ILE A 171 -25.01 -26.34 8.58
N ILE A 172 -25.13 -25.38 7.67
CA ILE A 172 -26.03 -24.22 7.81
C ILE A 172 -27.48 -24.69 7.99
N ARG A 173 -27.95 -25.63 7.16
CA ARG A 173 -29.32 -26.17 7.25
C ARG A 173 -29.57 -26.84 8.61
N GLU A 174 -28.60 -27.57 9.13
CA GLU A 174 -28.68 -28.23 10.44
C GLU A 174 -28.68 -27.22 11.60
N LEU A 175 -27.89 -26.15 11.50
CA LEU A 175 -27.88 -25.06 12.49
C LEU A 175 -29.21 -24.28 12.52
N TYR A 176 -29.82 -24.01 11.35
CA TYR A 176 -31.12 -23.36 11.28
C TYR A 176 -32.24 -24.20 11.89
N LYS A 177 -32.23 -25.53 11.70
CA LYS A 177 -33.19 -26.44 12.34
C LYS A 177 -33.10 -26.40 13.86
N ARG A 178 -31.90 -26.18 14.40
CA ARG A 178 -31.62 -26.10 15.84
C ARG A 178 -31.80 -24.68 16.40
N THR A 179 -32.40 -23.75 15.62
CA THR A 179 -32.67 -22.36 16.03
C THR A 179 -31.42 -21.58 16.46
N VAL A 180 -30.25 -21.93 15.95
CA VAL A 180 -29.01 -21.18 16.20
C VAL A 180 -28.90 -20.05 15.18
N PHE A 181 -29.15 -18.82 15.62
CA PHE A 181 -29.09 -17.63 14.75
C PHE A 181 -27.74 -16.91 14.86
N ASN A 182 -27.34 -16.24 13.77
CA ASN A 182 -26.13 -15.43 13.73
C ASN A 182 -26.29 -14.21 14.67
N LYS A 183 -25.33 -14.00 15.58
CA LYS A 183 -25.33 -12.86 16.52
C LYS A 183 -25.26 -11.47 15.85
N GLY A 184 -25.07 -11.41 14.53
CA GLY A 184 -25.04 -10.15 13.76
C GLY A 184 -26.39 -9.54 13.38
N ASN A 185 -27.53 -10.10 13.84
CA ASN A 185 -28.88 -9.64 13.46
C ASN A 185 -29.74 -9.09 14.61
N HIS A 186 -29.14 -8.77 15.75
CA HIS A 186 -29.79 -7.95 16.76
C HIS A 186 -28.95 -6.67 16.91
N ALA A 187 -29.63 -5.54 16.66
CA ALA A 187 -29.13 -4.17 16.71
C ALA A 187 -28.43 -3.83 18.03
#